data_AF-B9SQY1-F1
#
_entry.id   AF-B9SQY1-F1
#
_cell.length_a   1.000
_cell.length_b   1.000
_cell.length_c   1.000
_cell.angle_alpha   90.00
_cell.angle_beta   90.00
_cell.angle_gamma   90.00
#
_symmetry.space_group_name_H-M   'P 1'
#
loop_
_entity.id
_entity.type
_entity.pdbx_description
1 polymer ?
#
loop_
_entity_poly.entity_id
_entity_poly.type
_entity_poly.pdbx_seq_one_letter_code
_entity_poly.pdbx_strand_id
1 'polypeptide(L)'
;MAALTQKNKQVVREEDFEIDLDVSIHYAEGLDNPNTYPGVRSRYYKVICWVHPDDQYETHLAQGLPNPVWETKRRMELDKSLDIRFLHVEVLRYNIPGFFPATCSSSGVTVVGRARIPLPKLSHKKSGRHGLVRPEGDGCRADGHIGLTLEMNKLVIPPHRSFR
;
A
#
# COMPACT_ATOMS: atom_id res chain seq x y z
N MET A 1 48.81 2.48 38.09
CA MET A 1 47.38 2.23 38.36
C MET A 1 46.57 2.87 37.24
N ALA A 2 46.23 2.12 36.19
CA ALA A 2 45.42 2.62 35.08
C ALA A 2 43.98 2.09 35.23
N ALA A 3 43.01 3.00 35.30
CA ALA A 3 41.59 2.66 35.38
C ALA A 3 41.08 2.30 33.98
N LEU A 4 40.57 1.07 33.84
CA LEU A 4 39.86 0.61 32.64
C LEU A 4 38.42 1.16 32.69
N THR A 5 38.15 2.16 31.87
CA THR A 5 36.78 2.68 31.66
C THR A 5 35.96 1.64 30.90
N GLN A 6 35.10 0.93 31.62
CA GLN A 6 34.18 -0.03 31.05
C GLN A 6 33.05 0.73 30.32
N LYS A 7 33.11 0.79 28.99
CA LYS A 7 32.02 1.31 28.15
C LYS A 7 30.82 0.37 28.29
N ASN A 8 29.79 0.80 29.03
CA ASN A 8 28.49 0.13 29.08
C ASN A 8 27.90 0.04 27.68
N LYS A 9 27.98 -1.13 27.05
CA LYS A 9 27.16 -1.48 25.88
C LYS A 9 25.75 -1.72 26.38
N GLN A 10 24.87 -0.75 26.16
CA GLN A 10 23.44 -0.93 26.41
C GLN A 10 22.91 -1.98 25.42
N VAL A 11 22.50 -3.13 25.95
CA VAL A 11 21.90 -4.21 25.18
C VAL A 11 20.45 -3.84 24.94
N VAL A 12 20.14 -3.39 23.71
CA VAL A 12 18.77 -3.12 23.26
C VAL A 12 18.02 -4.45 23.21
N ARG A 13 16.88 -4.55 23.91
CA ARG A 13 16.01 -5.74 23.93
C ARG A 13 15.00 -5.67 22.78
N GLU A 14 14.40 -6.80 22.42
CA GLU A 14 13.36 -6.87 21.36
C GLU A 14 12.08 -6.07 21.69
N GLU A 15 11.92 -5.75 22.98
CA GLU A 15 10.85 -4.95 23.55
C GLU A 15 11.04 -3.43 23.28
N ASP A 16 12.25 -3.00 22.90
CA ASP A 16 12.61 -1.57 22.82
C ASP A 16 12.35 -0.93 21.43
N PHE A 17 11.80 -1.68 20.48
CA PHE A 17 11.55 -1.17 19.13
C PHE A 17 10.17 -1.49 18.58
N GLU A 18 9.54 -0.52 17.93
CA GLU A 18 8.38 -0.72 17.06
C GLU A 18 8.83 -1.00 15.62
N ILE A 19 7.94 -1.59 14.83
CA ILE A 19 8.20 -1.86 13.42
C ILE A 19 7.14 -1.13 12.61
N ASP A 20 7.60 -0.32 11.67
CA ASP A 20 6.76 0.40 10.73
C ASP A 20 6.98 -0.10 9.30
N LEU A 21 5.93 0.03 8.49
CA LEU A 21 5.98 -0.11 7.05
C LEU A 21 5.78 1.26 6.39
N ASP A 22 6.81 1.76 5.72
CA ASP A 22 6.70 2.88 4.81
C ASP A 22 6.29 2.36 3.42
N VAL A 23 5.14 2.77 2.93
CA VAL A 23 4.57 2.45 1.61
C VAL A 23 4.64 3.69 0.73
N SER A 24 5.22 3.58 -0.46
CA SER A 24 5.15 4.62 -1.49
C SER A 24 4.44 4.09 -2.73
N ILE A 25 3.37 4.78 -3.13
CA ILE A 25 2.49 4.48 -4.26
C ILE A 25 2.84 5.45 -5.38
N HIS A 26 3.42 4.94 -6.47
CA HIS A 26 3.94 5.76 -7.56
C HIS A 26 2.90 5.94 -8.65
N TYR A 27 2.57 4.85 -9.35
CA TYR A 27 1.70 4.84 -10.51
C TYR A 27 1.02 3.48 -10.68
N ALA A 28 0.03 3.42 -11.57
CA ALA A 28 -0.44 2.17 -12.15
C ALA A 28 -0.44 2.27 -13.68
N GLU A 29 -0.37 1.13 -14.34
CA GLU A 29 -0.35 1.06 -15.80
C GLU A 29 -1.20 -0.07 -16.34
N GLY A 30 -1.66 0.08 -17.59
CA GLY A 30 -2.46 -0.93 -18.27
C GLY A 30 -3.89 -1.08 -17.73
N LEU A 31 -4.33 -0.18 -16.84
CA LEU A 31 -5.69 -0.20 -16.29
C LEU A 31 -6.71 0.15 -17.36
N ASP A 32 -7.80 -0.63 -17.40
CA ASP A 32 -8.95 -0.41 -18.28
C ASP A 32 -8.55 -0.19 -19.75
N ASN A 33 -7.58 -0.95 -20.29
CA ASN A 33 -7.11 -0.80 -21.67
C ASN A 33 -8.28 -0.51 -22.65
N PRO A 34 -8.28 0.62 -23.38
CA PRO A 34 -9.40 1.01 -24.24
C PRO A 34 -9.82 -0.04 -25.27
N ASN A 35 -8.89 -0.89 -25.72
CA ASN A 35 -9.18 -1.98 -26.65
C ASN A 35 -9.99 -3.11 -25.98
N THR A 36 -9.72 -3.37 -24.70
CA THR A 36 -10.42 -4.39 -23.91
C THR A 36 -11.71 -3.84 -23.31
N TYR A 37 -11.71 -2.58 -22.90
CA TYR A 37 -12.81 -1.93 -22.19
C TYR A 37 -13.22 -0.61 -22.86
N PRO A 38 -13.72 -0.64 -24.10
CA PRO A 38 -14.10 0.57 -24.85
C PRO A 38 -15.27 1.33 -24.21
N GLY A 39 -16.09 0.65 -23.39
CA GLY A 39 -17.19 1.26 -22.64
C GLY A 39 -16.78 2.09 -21.42
N VAL A 40 -15.51 2.02 -21.01
CA VAL A 40 -15.02 2.73 -19.81
C VAL A 40 -14.69 4.17 -20.15
N ARG A 41 -15.59 5.08 -19.76
CA ARG A 41 -15.49 6.52 -20.01
C ARG A 41 -14.87 7.31 -18.87
N SER A 42 -15.18 6.95 -17.63
CA SER A 42 -14.57 7.57 -16.44
C SER A 42 -13.30 6.82 -16.08
N ARG A 43 -12.16 7.51 -15.96
CA ARG A 43 -10.87 6.90 -15.63
C ARG A 43 -10.18 7.64 -14.51
N TYR A 44 -10.90 7.73 -13.40
CA TYR A 44 -10.43 8.29 -12.16
C TYR A 44 -10.25 7.15 -11.17
N TYR A 45 -9.09 7.10 -10.54
CA TYR A 45 -8.68 5.96 -9.74
C TYR A 45 -8.19 6.36 -8.37
N LYS A 46 -8.42 5.49 -7.40
CA LYS A 46 -7.75 5.50 -6.10
C LYS A 46 -7.11 4.16 -5.85
N VAL A 47 -6.11 4.18 -4.97
CA VAL A 47 -5.53 2.99 -4.39
C VAL A 47 -5.98 2.91 -2.95
N ILE A 48 -6.51 1.77 -2.55
CA ILE A 48 -6.69 1.40 -1.16
C ILE A 48 -5.62 0.35 -0.84
N CYS A 49 -4.89 0.54 0.25
CA CYS A 49 -3.95 -0.46 0.73
C CYS A 49 -4.02 -0.65 2.24
N TRP A 50 -3.73 -1.86 2.68
CA TRP A 50 -3.79 -2.22 4.09
C TRP A 50 -2.93 -3.44 4.40
N VAL A 51 -2.50 -3.53 5.65
CA VAL A 51 -1.85 -4.69 6.24
C VAL A 51 -2.80 -5.46 7.17
N HIS A 52 -3.76 -4.74 7.76
CA HIS A 52 -4.88 -5.27 8.52
C HIS A 52 -6.18 -4.61 8.02
N PRO A 53 -7.30 -5.34 7.85
CA PRO A 53 -8.53 -4.79 7.25
C PRO A 53 -9.10 -3.56 7.94
N ASP A 54 -8.81 -3.38 9.23
CA ASP A 54 -9.31 -2.25 10.03
C ASP A 54 -8.44 -0.98 9.93
N ASP A 55 -7.24 -1.07 9.33
CA ASP A 55 -6.34 0.06 9.09
C ASP A 55 -6.06 0.21 7.59
N GLN A 56 -7.03 0.81 6.89
CA GLN A 56 -6.96 1.06 5.46
C GLN A 56 -6.45 2.47 5.18
N TYR A 57 -5.51 2.56 4.25
CA TYR A 57 -5.09 3.82 3.65
C TYR A 57 -5.68 3.98 2.26
N GLU A 58 -6.20 5.18 1.97
CA GLU A 58 -6.77 5.54 0.68
C GLU A 58 -6.02 6.74 0.08
N THR A 59 -5.65 6.65 -1.20
CA THR A 59 -5.02 7.77 -1.92
C THR A 59 -6.04 8.83 -2.35
N HIS A 60 -5.53 10.00 -2.76
CA HIS A 60 -6.34 10.96 -3.50
C HIS A 60 -6.75 10.39 -4.87
N LEU A 61 -7.81 10.98 -5.45
CA LEU A 61 -8.31 10.59 -6.77
C LEU A 61 -7.33 11.06 -7.86
N ALA A 62 -6.87 10.15 -8.72
CA ALA A 62 -5.98 10.43 -9.83
C ALA A 62 -6.62 10.03 -11.16
N GLN A 63 -6.55 10.90 -12.17
CA GLN A 63 -7.01 10.57 -13.51
C GLN A 63 -5.91 9.80 -14.28
N GLY A 64 -6.29 8.77 -15.03
CA GLY A 64 -5.36 7.97 -15.83
C GLY A 64 -5.96 7.51 -17.15
N LEU A 65 -5.46 8.03 -18.27
CA LEU A 65 -5.83 7.58 -19.62
C LEU A 65 -4.60 6.93 -20.29
N PRO A 66 -4.06 5.76 -19.85
CA PRO A 66 -4.55 4.75 -18.89
C PRO A 66 -3.72 4.61 -17.60
N ASN A 67 -2.75 5.51 -17.39
CA ASN A 67 -1.72 5.36 -16.35
C ASN A 67 -1.86 6.45 -15.29
N PRO A 68 -2.63 6.23 -14.21
CA PRO A 68 -2.71 7.19 -13.11
C PRO A 68 -1.39 7.24 -12.32
N VAL A 69 -1.11 8.41 -11.75
CA VAL A 69 0.07 8.69 -10.92
C VAL A 69 -0.41 9.28 -9.60
N TRP A 70 0.14 8.79 -8.48
CA TRP A 70 -0.20 9.26 -7.13
C TRP A 70 1.00 9.85 -6.37
N GLU A 71 2.22 9.34 -6.61
CA GLU A 71 3.46 9.73 -5.92
C GLU A 71 3.27 10.06 -4.43
N THR A 72 2.67 9.14 -3.72
CA THR A 72 2.22 9.31 -2.33
C THR A 72 2.98 8.37 -1.42
N LYS A 73 3.34 8.85 -0.22
CA LYS A 73 3.98 8.04 0.82
C LYS A 73 3.10 7.96 2.06
N ARG A 74 2.94 6.77 2.63
CA ARG A 74 2.23 6.50 3.88
C ARG A 74 3.08 5.62 4.78
N ARG A 75 3.05 5.90 6.08
CA ARG A 75 3.57 5.02 7.12
C ARG A 75 2.41 4.25 7.75
N MET A 76 2.60 2.95 7.94
CA MET A 76 1.66 2.04 8.57
C MET A 76 2.36 1.37 9.75
N GLU A 77 1.74 1.40 10.91
CA GLU A 77 2.23 0.72 12.10
C GLU A 77 1.97 -0.78 11.97
N LEU A 78 2.94 -1.61 12.33
CA LEU A 78 2.77 -3.06 12.31
C LEU A 78 2.58 -3.59 13.74
N ASP A 79 1.38 -4.08 14.00
CA ASP A 79 1.08 -4.79 15.24
C ASP A 79 1.82 -6.14 15.27
N LYS A 80 2.78 -6.26 16.19
CA LYS A 80 3.58 -7.46 16.40
C LYS A 80 2.75 -8.69 16.82
N SER A 81 1.53 -8.48 17.33
CA SER A 81 0.63 -9.55 17.73
C SER A 81 -0.05 -10.23 16.54
N LEU A 82 -0.04 -9.60 15.36
CA LEU A 82 -0.69 -10.09 14.16
C LEU A 82 0.33 -10.71 13.19
N ASP A 83 -0.05 -11.82 12.53
CA ASP A 83 0.75 -12.45 11.46
C ASP A 83 0.63 -11.67 10.14
N ILE A 84 1.25 -10.49 10.11
CA ILE A 84 1.23 -9.61 8.93
C ILE A 84 2.35 -10.00 7.96
N ARG A 85 1.97 -10.57 6.81
CA ARG A 85 2.92 -11.02 5.77
C ARG A 85 2.81 -10.28 4.44
N PHE A 86 1.70 -9.60 4.19
CA PHE A 86 1.41 -8.99 2.91
C PHE A 86 0.83 -7.59 3.08
N LEU A 87 1.21 -6.70 2.18
CA LEU A 87 0.41 -5.53 1.86
C LEU A 87 -0.66 -5.95 0.86
N HIS A 88 -1.92 -5.72 1.21
CA HIS A 88 -3.06 -5.85 0.32
C HIS A 88 -3.29 -4.52 -0.38
N VAL A 89 -3.54 -4.59 -1.68
CA VAL A 89 -3.73 -3.41 -2.53
C VAL A 89 -4.94 -3.64 -3.43
N GLU A 90 -5.84 -2.66 -3.47
CA GLU A 90 -6.92 -2.56 -4.44
C GLU A 90 -6.81 -1.25 -5.20
N VAL A 91 -7.01 -1.31 -6.51
CA VAL A 91 -7.18 -0.14 -7.35
C VAL A 91 -8.65 -0.03 -7.70
N LEU A 92 -9.25 1.09 -7.33
CA LEU A 92 -10.67 1.37 -7.55
C LEU A 92 -10.80 2.42 -8.64
N ARG A 93 -11.72 2.20 -9.59
CA ARG A 93 -12.20 3.21 -10.51
C ARG A 93 -13.46 3.85 -9.97
N TYR A 94 -13.52 5.17 -10.05
CA TYR A 94 -14.68 5.98 -9.72
C TYR A 94 -15.32 6.53 -11.00
N ASN A 95 -16.64 6.43 -11.06
CA ASN A 95 -17.47 7.09 -12.05
C ASN A 95 -17.79 8.49 -11.52
N ILE A 96 -17.46 9.52 -12.30
CA ILE A 96 -17.87 10.88 -11.97
C ILE A 96 -19.37 11.04 -12.29
N PRO A 97 -20.18 11.59 -11.36
CA PRO A 97 -21.58 11.91 -11.62
C PRO A 97 -21.75 12.76 -12.88
N GLY A 98 -22.65 12.36 -13.78
CA GLY A 98 -22.92 13.06 -15.05
C GLY A 98 -22.33 12.38 -16.30
N PHE A 99 -21.49 11.36 -16.13
CA PHE A 99 -20.93 10.52 -17.21
C PHE A 99 -21.52 9.09 -17.16
N PHE A 100 -22.83 8.93 -17.34
CA PHE A 100 -23.50 7.62 -17.27
C PHE A 100 -23.82 7.03 -18.65
N PRO A 101 -23.53 5.74 -18.88
CA PRO A 101 -24.46 4.82 -19.51
C PRO A 101 -25.14 3.95 -18.42
N ALA A 102 -26.37 3.50 -18.71
CA ALA A 102 -27.37 2.95 -17.77
C ALA A 102 -27.03 1.63 -17.04
N THR A 103 -25.78 1.16 -17.05
CA THR A 103 -25.39 -0.18 -16.59
C THR A 103 -24.45 -0.19 -15.38
N CYS A 104 -24.19 0.95 -14.74
CA CYS A 104 -23.30 1.02 -13.59
C CYS A 104 -24.07 0.89 -12.26
N SER A 105 -23.51 0.12 -11.31
CA SER A 105 -24.06 -0.05 -9.97
C SER A 105 -24.23 1.30 -9.25
N SER A 106 -25.21 1.36 -8.35
CA SER A 106 -25.68 2.56 -7.66
C SER A 106 -24.62 3.34 -6.84
N SER A 107 -23.42 2.79 -6.66
CA SER A 107 -22.29 3.44 -5.96
C SER A 107 -21.25 4.08 -6.88
N GLY A 108 -21.24 3.76 -8.19
CA GLY A 108 -20.28 4.32 -9.14
C GLY A 108 -18.82 3.90 -8.96
N VAL A 109 -18.53 2.89 -8.13
CA VAL A 109 -17.16 2.41 -7.86
C VAL A 109 -16.96 1.00 -8.42
N THR A 110 -15.82 0.73 -9.05
CA THR A 110 -15.45 -0.59 -9.61
C THR A 110 -14.03 -0.96 -9.20
N VAL A 111 -13.82 -2.17 -8.65
CA VAL A 111 -12.47 -2.71 -8.43
C VAL A 111 -11.87 -3.08 -9.79
N VAL A 112 -10.76 -2.44 -10.16
CA VAL A 112 -10.09 -2.65 -11.45
C VAL A 112 -8.80 -3.46 -11.36
N GLY A 113 -8.31 -3.69 -10.13
CA GLY A 113 -7.15 -4.54 -9.89
C GLY A 113 -6.91 -4.79 -8.41
N ARG A 114 -6.39 -5.97 -8.09
CA ARG A 114 -5.97 -6.38 -6.75
C ARG A 114 -4.54 -6.91 -6.80
N ALA A 115 -3.76 -6.63 -5.76
CA ALA A 115 -2.46 -7.25 -5.55
C ALA A 115 -2.25 -7.63 -4.08
N ARG A 116 -1.49 -8.71 -3.87
CA ARG A 116 -0.96 -9.09 -2.56
C ARG A 116 0.55 -9.08 -2.65
N ILE A 117 1.19 -8.16 -1.95
CA ILE A 117 2.62 -7.91 -2.09
C ILE A 117 3.31 -8.35 -0.80
N PRO A 118 4.23 -9.33 -0.85
CA PRO A 118 4.96 -9.76 0.32
C PRO A 118 5.74 -8.60 0.91
N LEU A 119 5.65 -8.41 2.23
CA LEU A 119 6.42 -7.40 2.93
C LEU A 119 7.93 -7.67 2.80
N PRO A 120 8.78 -6.63 2.74
CA PRO A 120 10.22 -6.80 2.78
C PRO A 120 10.66 -7.32 4.15
N LYS A 121 11.89 -7.80 4.24
CA LYS A 121 12.53 -8.06 5.53
C LYS A 121 12.78 -6.74 6.27
N LEU A 122 12.90 -6.82 7.58
CA LEU A 122 13.22 -5.68 8.42
C LEU A 122 14.50 -4.97 7.97
N SER A 123 14.46 -3.65 7.91
CA SER A 123 15.52 -2.77 7.40
C SER A 123 15.85 -2.96 5.91
N HIS A 124 14.98 -3.63 5.14
CA HIS A 124 15.10 -3.72 3.69
C HIS A 124 14.01 -2.91 2.98
N LYS A 125 14.39 -2.44 1.80
CA LYS A 125 13.51 -1.80 0.84
C LYS A 125 13.22 -2.76 -0.31
N LYS A 126 11.96 -2.83 -0.73
CA LYS A 126 11.48 -3.57 -1.89
C LYS A 126 10.72 -2.61 -2.79
N SER A 127 11.25 -2.36 -3.97
CA SER A 127 10.62 -1.51 -4.98
C SER A 127 10.39 -2.32 -6.24
N GLY A 128 9.27 -2.10 -6.92
CA GLY A 128 9.03 -2.76 -8.17
C GLY A 128 7.63 -2.59 -8.73
N ARG A 129 7.46 -3.26 -9.86
CA ARG A 129 6.18 -3.38 -10.56
C ARG A 129 5.49 -4.66 -10.13
N HIS A 130 4.23 -4.54 -9.68
CA HIS A 130 3.44 -5.64 -9.18
C HIS A 130 2.22 -5.86 -10.07
N GLY A 131 2.02 -7.11 -10.51
CA GLY A 131 0.86 -7.47 -11.34
C GLY A 131 -0.44 -7.32 -10.58
N LEU A 132 -1.45 -6.77 -11.25
CA LEU A 132 -2.80 -6.63 -10.72
C LEU A 132 -3.70 -7.72 -11.31
N VAL A 133 -4.67 -8.15 -10.50
CA VAL A 133 -5.70 -9.11 -10.89
C VAL A 133 -7.07 -8.45 -10.75
N ARG A 134 -7.83 -8.41 -11.84
CA ARG A 134 -9.20 -7.91 -11.87
C ARG A 134 -10.20 -9.06 -11.60
N PRO A 135 -11.16 -8.89 -10.68
CA PRO A 135 -12.30 -9.79 -10.57
C PRO A 135 -13.20 -9.70 -11.81
N GLU A 136 -13.56 -10.84 -12.41
CA GLU A 136 -14.41 -10.91 -13.60
C GLU A 136 -15.35 -12.12 -13.50
N GLY A 137 -16.64 -11.88 -13.28
CA GLY A 137 -17.61 -12.94 -12.97
C GLY A 137 -17.20 -13.75 -11.74
N ASP A 138 -17.13 -15.07 -11.88
CA ASP A 138 -16.65 -15.99 -10.85
C ASP A 138 -15.11 -16.13 -10.84
N GLY A 139 -14.42 -15.45 -11.75
CA GLY A 139 -12.99 -15.60 -11.99
C GLY A 139 -12.17 -14.34 -11.74
N CYS A 140 -10.90 -14.45 -12.13
CA CYS A 140 -9.88 -13.44 -11.96
C CYS A 140 -9.03 -13.37 -13.23
N ARG A 141 -8.74 -12.16 -13.71
CA ARG A 141 -7.91 -11.92 -14.89
C ARG A 141 -6.72 -11.04 -14.54
N ALA A 142 -5.53 -11.40 -15.00
CA ALA A 142 -4.36 -10.52 -14.90
C ALA A 142 -4.58 -9.27 -15.77
N ASP A 143 -4.54 -8.09 -15.16
CA ASP A 143 -4.88 -6.84 -15.85
C ASP A 143 -4.16 -5.65 -15.21
N GLY A 144 -3.14 -5.15 -15.91
CA GLY A 144 -2.33 -4.02 -15.47
C GLY A 144 -1.32 -4.32 -14.37
N HIS A 145 -0.65 -3.27 -13.93
CA HIS A 145 0.36 -3.31 -12.87
C HIS A 145 0.29 -2.07 -11.99
N ILE A 146 0.82 -2.17 -10.78
CA ILE A 146 1.05 -1.04 -9.87
C ILE A 146 2.54 -0.93 -9.51
N GLY A 147 3.08 0.28 -9.58
CA GLY A 147 4.43 0.62 -9.15
C GLY A 147 4.44 1.04 -7.69
N LEU A 148 5.13 0.28 -6.85
CA LEU A 148 5.18 0.50 -5.39
C LEU A 148 6.59 0.35 -4.84
N THR A 149 6.81 1.00 -3.71
CA THR A 149 7.99 0.80 -2.86
C THR A 149 7.55 0.55 -1.43
N LEU A 150 8.10 -0.50 -0.82
CA LEU A 150 7.88 -0.89 0.57
C LEU A 150 9.21 -0.83 1.32
N GLU A 151 9.22 -0.26 2.51
CA GLU A 151 10.40 -0.21 3.37
C GLU A 151 10.00 -0.49 4.82
N MET A 152 10.65 -1.45 5.45
CA MET A 152 10.34 -1.85 6.82
C MET A 152 11.37 -1.27 7.79
N ASN A 153 10.92 -0.46 8.75
CA ASN A 153 11.78 0.34 9.61
C ASN A 153 11.64 -0.11 11.08
N LYS A 154 12.77 -0.10 11.81
CA LYS A 154 12.76 -0.20 13.27
C LYS A 154 12.69 1.20 13.85
N LEU A 155 11.69 1.46 14.68
CA LEU A 155 11.63 2.66 15.51
C LEU A 155 12.14 2.32 16.91
N VAL A 156 13.19 2.98 17.37
CA VAL A 156 13.62 2.85 18.77
C VAL A 156 12.70 3.71 19.63
N ILE A 157 11.97 3.10 20.55
CA ILE A 157 11.17 3.85 21.52
C ILE A 157 12.14 4.47 22.53
N PRO A 158 12.18 5.82 22.70
CA PRO A 158 12.99 6.42 23.74
C PRO A 158 12.47 5.95 25.11
N PRO A 159 13.35 5.59 26.07
CA PRO A 159 12.89 5.23 27.40
C PRO A 159 12.14 6.41 28.01
N HIS A 160 10.92 6.13 28.50
CA HIS A 160 10.08 7.09 29.18
C HIS A 160 10.88 7.71 30.32
N ARG A 161 11.27 8.99 30.21
CA ARG A 161 11.87 9.73 31.33
C ARG A 161 10.76 9.96 32.35
N SER A 162 10.67 9.07 33.35
CA SER A 162 9.93 9.36 34.56
C SER A 162 10.57 10.57 35.23
N PHE A 163 9.92 11.73 35.15
CA PHE A 163 10.26 12.86 36.01
C PHE A 163 9.95 12.44 37.45
N ARG A 164 10.98 12.41 38.28
CA ARG A 164 10.85 12.37 39.75
C ARG A 164 10.69 13.78 40.28
#